data_AF-A0A831YBF5-F1
#
_entry.id   AF-A0A831YBF5-F1
#
_cell.length_a   1.000
_cell.length_b   1.000
_cell.length_c   1.000
_cell.angle_alpha   90.00
_cell.angle_beta   90.00
_cell.angle_gamma   90.00
#
_symmetry.space_group_name_H-M   'P 1'
#
loop_
_entity.id
_entity.type
_entity.pdbx_description
1 polymer ?
#
loop_
_entity_poly.entity_id
_entity_poly.type
_entity_poly.pdbx_seq_one_letter_code
_entity_poly.pdbx_strand_id
1 'polypeptide(L)'
;NSGAVAVVEGVGDHGCEYMTDGTVMVLGEIGVNFGAGMTGGVAYIYAPNEDINRKINKSYVEILPLEDEDIDQIEKLLIKHKGYTGSKIAERILTNFREEIENFVKVVPIEVKKPSDSTDEVEVKK
;
A
#
# COMPACT_ATOMS: atom_id res chain seq x y z
N ASN A 1 2.45 3.86 10.82
CA ASN A 1 1.10 3.27 11.02
C ASN A 1 1.29 1.85 11.52
N SER A 2 0.57 1.42 12.56
CA SER A 2 0.76 0.11 13.20
C SER A 2 -0.56 -0.63 13.45
N GLY A 3 -1.56 -0.41 12.59
CA GLY A 3 -2.85 -1.10 12.66
C GLY A 3 -4.07 -0.23 12.34
N ALA A 4 -3.88 1.05 12.02
CA ALA A 4 -4.98 1.92 11.65
C ALA A 4 -5.38 1.74 10.18
N VAL A 5 -6.65 2.02 9.89
CA VAL A 5 -7.18 2.12 8.52
C VAL A 5 -7.34 3.60 8.18
N ALA A 6 -6.72 4.05 7.09
CA ALA A 6 -6.80 5.43 6.62
C ALA A 6 -7.10 5.50 5.13
N VAL A 7 -7.90 6.49 4.73
CA VAL A 7 -8.17 6.83 3.33
C VAL A 7 -7.89 8.32 3.16
N VAL A 8 -7.01 8.65 2.22
CA VAL A 8 -6.57 10.04 1.94
C VAL A 8 -6.56 10.29 0.44
N GLU A 9 -6.65 11.55 0.03
CA GLU A 9 -6.70 11.95 -1.39
C GLU A 9 -5.33 12.36 -1.95
N GLY A 10 -4.27 12.15 -1.19
CA GLY A 10 -2.89 12.41 -1.57
C GLY A 10 -1.96 12.37 -0.36
N VAL A 11 -0.69 12.09 -0.59
CA VAL A 11 0.36 12.05 0.44
C VAL A 11 1.63 12.67 -0.14
N GLY A 12 2.37 13.42 0.69
CA GLY A 12 3.68 13.93 0.33
C GLY A 12 4.78 12.86 0.34
N ASP A 13 6.03 13.30 0.46
CA ASP A 13 7.18 12.41 0.52
C ASP A 13 7.15 11.53 1.76
N HIS A 14 7.78 10.35 1.70
CA HIS A 14 7.87 9.39 2.81
C HIS A 14 6.51 8.87 3.29
N GLY A 15 5.51 8.80 2.40
CA GLY A 15 4.23 8.16 2.72
C GLY A 15 4.42 6.71 3.19
N CYS A 16 3.67 6.30 4.21
CA CYS A 16 3.75 4.97 4.85
C CYS A 16 5.14 4.59 5.38
N GLU A 17 6.01 5.55 5.66
CA GLU A 17 7.31 5.27 6.28
C GLU A 17 7.13 4.57 7.64
N TYR A 18 7.95 3.54 7.89
CA TYR A 18 7.90 2.71 9.11
C TYR A 18 6.51 2.18 9.44
N MET A 19 5.69 1.91 8.41
CA MET A 19 4.42 1.22 8.61
C MET A 19 4.66 -0.26 8.94
N THR A 20 4.10 -0.71 10.07
CA THR A 20 4.30 -2.06 10.60
C THR A 20 3.03 -2.91 10.55
N ASP A 21 1.86 -2.28 10.42
CA ASP A 21 0.55 -2.92 10.21
C ASP A 21 -0.51 -1.89 9.79
N GLY A 22 -1.68 -2.35 9.38
CA GLY A 22 -2.85 -1.55 9.01
C GLY A 22 -3.09 -1.46 7.50
N THR A 23 -4.03 -0.58 7.12
CA THR A 23 -4.40 -0.36 5.71
C THR A 23 -4.40 1.13 5.38
N VAL A 24 -3.71 1.54 4.33
CA VAL A 24 -3.73 2.92 3.84
C VAL A 24 -4.19 2.93 2.39
N MET A 25 -5.23 3.69 2.06
CA MET A 25 -5.66 3.92 0.68
C MET A 25 -5.39 5.37 0.29
N VAL A 26 -4.67 5.57 -0.81
CA VAL A 26 -4.36 6.90 -1.36
C VAL A 26 -5.08 7.06 -2.69
N LEU A 27 -6.01 8.01 -2.77
CA LEU A 27 -6.86 8.29 -3.94
C LEU A 27 -6.27 9.36 -4.88
N GLY A 28 -4.99 9.68 -4.71
CA GLY A 28 -4.30 10.72 -5.47
C GLY A 28 -2.78 10.56 -5.41
N GLU A 29 -2.06 11.65 -5.69
CA GLU A 29 -0.61 11.61 -5.81
C GLU A 29 0.08 11.18 -4.51
N ILE A 30 1.16 10.41 -4.66
CA ILE A 30 2.13 10.14 -3.60
C ILE A 30 3.40 10.97 -3.84
N GLY A 31 4.16 11.25 -2.79
CA GLY A 31 5.52 11.78 -2.91
C GLY A 31 6.58 10.69 -3.08
N VAL A 32 7.84 11.11 -3.12
CA VAL A 32 8.97 10.17 -3.29
C VAL A 32 9.24 9.36 -2.03
N ASN A 33 9.98 8.26 -2.19
CA ASN A 33 10.43 7.38 -1.11
C ASN A 33 9.28 6.76 -0.30
N PHE A 34 8.13 6.52 -0.94
CA PHE A 34 6.97 5.90 -0.31
C PHE A 34 7.30 4.46 0.12
N GLY A 35 6.86 4.09 1.32
CA GLY A 35 7.07 2.75 1.90
C GLY A 35 8.48 2.50 2.45
N ALA A 36 9.31 3.54 2.61
CA ALA A 36 10.62 3.36 3.23
C ALA A 36 10.50 2.81 4.66
N GLY A 37 11.25 1.75 4.99
CA GLY A 37 11.16 1.10 6.30
C GLY A 37 9.80 0.45 6.60
N MET A 38 8.88 0.34 5.63
CA MET A 38 7.62 -0.36 5.81
C MET A 38 7.90 -1.86 5.95
N THR A 39 7.41 -2.46 7.02
CA THR A 39 7.62 -3.87 7.39
C THR A 39 6.33 -4.67 7.58
N GLY A 40 5.17 -4.01 7.54
CA GLY A 40 3.87 -4.68 7.59
C GLY A 40 2.71 -3.81 7.11
N GLY A 41 1.54 -4.45 6.96
CA GLY A 41 0.32 -3.83 6.45
C GLY A 41 0.25 -3.73 4.92
N VAL A 42 -0.80 -3.09 4.42
CA VAL A 42 -1.10 -2.96 2.98
C VAL A 42 -1.39 -1.50 2.63
N ALA A 43 -0.86 -1.04 1.50
CA ALA A 43 -1.26 0.24 0.91
C ALA A 43 -1.88 0.05 -0.47
N TYR A 44 -3.04 0.67 -0.71
CA TYR A 44 -3.68 0.74 -2.02
C TYR A 44 -3.47 2.13 -2.61
N ILE A 45 -2.94 2.21 -3.82
CA ILE A 45 -2.64 3.50 -4.48
C ILE A 45 -3.42 3.56 -5.79
N TYR A 46 -4.25 4.58 -5.93
CA TYR A 46 -4.96 4.91 -7.16
C TYR A 46 -4.09 5.82 -8.02
N ALA A 47 -3.64 5.32 -9.18
CA ALA A 47 -2.66 5.98 -10.05
C ALA A 47 -3.08 5.96 -11.54
N PRO A 48 -4.22 6.57 -11.93
CA PRO A 48 -4.73 6.51 -13.31
C PRO A 48 -3.83 7.22 -14.34
N ASN A 49 -2.98 8.14 -13.91
CA ASN A 49 -2.15 8.98 -14.80
C ASN A 49 -0.67 8.99 -14.43
N GLU A 50 -0.24 8.09 -13.53
CA GLU A 50 1.08 8.19 -12.92
C GLU A 50 1.82 6.86 -12.86
N ASP A 51 3.09 6.87 -13.27
CA ASP A 51 4.00 5.75 -13.00
C ASP A 51 4.59 5.85 -11.59
N ILE A 52 3.92 5.21 -10.63
CA ILE A 52 4.36 5.22 -9.23
C ILE A 52 5.69 4.49 -9.00
N ASN A 53 6.19 3.71 -9.97
CA ASN A 53 7.44 2.94 -9.82
C ASN A 53 8.64 3.81 -9.44
N ARG A 54 8.63 5.09 -9.81
CA ARG A 54 9.74 6.02 -9.55
C ARG A 54 9.66 6.65 -8.16
N LYS A 55 8.51 6.54 -7.49
CA LYS A 55 8.23 7.13 -6.17
C LYS A 55 8.28 6.11 -5.03
N ILE A 56 8.15 4.83 -5.35
CA ILE A 56 8.18 3.73 -4.37
C ILE A 56 9.63 3.39 -3.97
N ASN A 57 9.86 3.16 -2.67
CA ASN A 57 11.12 2.62 -2.18
C ASN A 57 11.18 1.09 -2.33
N LYS A 58 11.76 0.67 -3.46
CA LYS A 58 11.90 -0.75 -3.85
C LYS A 58 12.86 -1.59 -2.98
N SER A 59 13.55 -0.97 -2.01
CA SER A 59 14.34 -1.73 -1.03
C SER A 59 13.48 -2.31 0.09
N TYR A 60 12.29 -1.75 0.33
CA TYR A 60 11.41 -2.17 1.43
C TYR A 60 10.09 -2.73 0.96
N VAL A 61 9.56 -2.23 -0.16
CA VAL A 61 8.22 -2.59 -0.62
C VAL A 61 8.23 -3.01 -2.09
N GLU A 62 7.25 -3.80 -2.47
CA GLU A 62 6.97 -4.20 -3.84
C GLU A 62 5.54 -3.82 -4.25
N ILE A 63 5.33 -3.72 -5.56
CA ILE A 63 4.03 -3.46 -6.16
C ILE A 63 3.49 -4.78 -6.69
N LEU A 64 2.31 -5.17 -6.24
CA LEU A 64 1.62 -6.38 -6.65
C LEU A 64 0.30 -6.04 -7.35
N PRO A 65 -0.18 -6.90 -8.26
CA PRO A 65 -1.55 -6.81 -8.76
C PRO A 65 -2.56 -7.00 -7.62
N LEU A 66 -3.78 -6.51 -7.85
CA LEU A 66 -4.89 -6.75 -6.93
C LEU A 66 -5.41 -8.18 -7.05
N GLU A 67 -5.80 -8.74 -5.92
CA GLU A 67 -6.59 -9.97 -5.80
C GLU A 67 -8.05 -9.63 -5.50
N ASP A 68 -8.97 -10.59 -5.63
CA ASP A 68 -10.41 -10.38 -5.41
C ASP A 68 -10.72 -9.78 -4.03
N GLU A 69 -10.00 -10.21 -2.99
CA GLU A 69 -10.14 -9.69 -1.63
C GLU A 69 -9.70 -8.22 -1.50
N ASP A 70 -8.70 -7.81 -2.29
CA ASP A 70 -8.24 -6.41 -2.33
C ASP A 70 -9.32 -5.53 -2.96
N ILE A 71 -9.94 -5.99 -4.05
CA ILE A 71 -11.01 -5.28 -4.76
C ILE A 71 -12.20 -5.04 -3.83
N ASP A 72 -12.65 -6.09 -3.13
CA ASP A 72 -13.72 -6.01 -2.15
C ASP A 72 -13.41 -5.01 -1.03
N GLN A 73 -12.15 -4.98 -0.57
CA GLN A 73 -11.71 -4.06 0.48
C GLN A 73 -11.67 -2.61 -0.02
N ILE A 74 -11.15 -2.37 -1.23
CA ILE A 74 -11.12 -1.05 -1.86
C ILE A 74 -12.54 -0.50 -2.01
N GLU A 75 -13.48 -1.28 -2.52
CA GLU A 75 -14.88 -0.84 -2.67
C GLU A 75 -15.48 -0.42 -1.32
N LYS A 76 -15.31 -1.26 -0.28
CA LYS A 76 -15.79 -0.97 1.08
C LYS A 76 -15.18 0.32 1.63
N LEU A 77 -13.88 0.54 1.43
CA LEU A 77 -13.19 1.73 1.90
C LEU A 77 -13.63 2.99 1.15
N LEU A 78 -13.84 2.90 -0.17
CA LEU A 78 -14.35 4.01 -0.98
C LEU A 78 -15.76 4.40 -0.56
N ILE A 79 -16.66 3.43 -0.35
CA ILE A 79 -18.04 3.69 0.11
C ILE A 79 -18.03 4.41 1.46
N LYS A 80 -17.23 3.92 2.42
CA LYS A 80 -17.10 4.56 3.74
C LYS A 80 -16.51 5.96 3.61
N HIS A 81 -15.43 6.13 2.84
CA HIS A 81 -14.79 7.42 2.66
C HIS A 81 -15.77 8.44 2.05
N LYS A 82 -16.44 8.08 0.94
CA LYS A 82 -17.52 8.91 0.36
C LYS A 82 -18.59 9.26 1.39
N GLY A 83 -19.05 8.28 2.18
CA GLY A 83 -20.09 8.49 3.19
C GLY A 83 -19.68 9.45 4.31
N TYR A 84 -18.41 9.39 4.75
CA TYR A 84 -17.92 10.24 5.83
C TYR A 84 -17.44 11.63 5.38
N THR A 85 -16.94 11.75 4.15
CA THR A 85 -16.29 12.99 3.69
C THR A 85 -17.04 13.71 2.57
N GLY A 86 -17.96 13.02 1.88
CA GLY A 86 -18.57 13.52 0.65
C GLY A 86 -17.58 13.57 -0.54
N SER A 87 -16.46 12.85 -0.47
CA SER A 87 -15.39 12.86 -1.47
C SER A 87 -15.91 12.68 -2.90
N LYS A 88 -15.58 13.65 -3.76
CA LYS A 88 -15.88 13.59 -5.20
C LYS A 88 -14.99 12.62 -5.94
N ILE A 89 -13.77 12.39 -5.46
CA ILE A 89 -12.86 11.41 -6.04
C ILE A 89 -13.42 10.00 -5.79
N ALA A 90 -13.76 9.67 -4.55
CA ALA A 90 -14.36 8.38 -4.22
C ALA A 90 -15.71 8.17 -4.93
N GLU A 91 -16.52 9.23 -5.05
CA GLU A 91 -17.76 9.18 -5.85
C GLU A 91 -17.49 8.84 -7.31
N ARG A 92 -16.54 9.51 -7.97
CA ARG A 92 -16.17 9.24 -9.37
C ARG A 92 -15.70 7.80 -9.55
N ILE A 93 -14.79 7.34 -8.69
CA ILE A 93 -14.26 5.98 -8.74
C ILE A 93 -15.39 4.97 -8.59
N LEU A 94 -16.29 5.14 -7.62
CA LEU A 94 -17.42 4.24 -7.40
C LEU A 94 -18.42 4.23 -8.57
N THR A 95 -18.62 5.37 -9.26
CA THR A 95 -19.52 5.42 -10.42
C THR A 95 -19.00 4.58 -11.59
N ASN A 96 -17.68 4.52 -11.80
CA ASN A 96 -17.04 3.77 -12.89
C ASN A 96 -16.15 2.63 -12.36
N PHE A 97 -16.56 1.99 -11.26
CA PHE A 97 -15.68 1.15 -10.45
C PHE A 97 -14.96 0.06 -11.23
N ARG A 98 -15.65 -0.61 -12.15
CA ARG A 98 -15.06 -1.69 -12.98
C ARG A 98 -13.90 -1.25 -13.86
N GLU A 99 -13.90 0.00 -14.31
CA GLU A 99 -12.82 0.55 -15.12
C GLU A 99 -11.75 1.17 -14.22
N GLU A 100 -12.18 1.82 -13.14
CA GLU A 100 -11.29 2.55 -12.25
C GLU A 100 -10.48 1.65 -11.32
N ILE A 101 -10.93 0.41 -11.06
CA ILE A 101 -10.19 -0.55 -10.25
C ILE A 101 -8.87 -0.97 -10.90
N GLU A 102 -8.78 -0.95 -12.23
CA GLU A 102 -7.56 -1.25 -12.99
C GLU A 102 -6.47 -0.19 -12.78
N ASN A 103 -6.84 0.99 -12.27
CA ASN A 103 -5.91 2.07 -11.93
C ASN A 103 -5.38 1.96 -10.50
N PHE A 104 -5.75 0.92 -9.74
CA PHE A 104 -5.22 0.67 -8.41
C PHE A 104 -4.08 -0.34 -8.46
N VAL A 105 -3.15 -0.17 -7.52
CA VAL A 105 -2.08 -1.13 -7.25
C VAL A 105 -2.00 -1.41 -5.75
N LYS A 106 -1.54 -2.61 -5.40
CA LYS A 106 -1.24 -3.03 -4.04
C LYS A 106 0.25 -2.82 -3.77
N VAL A 107 0.58 -2.12 -2.70
CA VAL A 107 1.95 -1.95 -2.20
C VAL A 107 2.07 -2.64 -0.86
N VAL A 108 3.03 -3.57 -0.77
CA VAL A 108 3.27 -4.40 0.42
C VAL A 108 4.76 -4.46 0.74
N PRO A 109 5.15 -4.72 2.00
CA PRO A 109 6.54 -4.97 2.35
C PRO A 109 7.07 -6.20 1.61
N ILE A 110 8.32 -6.13 1.17
CA ILE A 110 9.04 -7.30 0.64
C ILE A 110 9.19 -8.30 1.79
N GLU A 111 8.86 -9.57 1.53
CA GLU A 111 9.14 -10.62 2.49
C GLU A 111 10.65 -10.71 2.76
N VAL A 112 11.05 -10.39 3.99
CA VAL A 112 12.41 -10.67 4.44
C VAL A 112 12.49 -12.18 4.60
N LYS A 113 13.18 -12.87 3.69
CA LYS A 113 13.51 -14.28 3.84
C LYS A 113 14.11 -14.47 5.23
N LYS A 114 13.38 -15.15 6.11
CA LYS A 114 13.92 -15.55 7.40
C LYS A 114 15.18 -16.38 7.12
N PRO A 115 16.30 -16.15 7.84
CA PRO A 115 17.41 -17.06 7.79
C PRO A 115 16.87 -18.48 8.01
N SER A 116 17.20 -19.41 7.11
CA SER A 116 16.89 -20.82 7.34
C SER A 116 17.62 -21.27 8.60
N ASP A 117 16.97 -22.09 9.44
CA ASP A 117 17.53 -22.65 10.69
C ASP A 117 18.87 -23.42 10.48
N SER A 118 19.34 -23.59 9.25
CA SER A 118 20.61 -24.22 8.89
C SER A 118 21.84 -23.29 8.94
N THR A 119 21.72 -22.09 9.52
CA THR A 119 22.85 -21.17 9.69
C THR A 119 22.91 -20.72 11.14
N ASP A 120 23.46 -21.58 12.02
CA ASP A 120 24.16 -21.21 13.24
C ASP A 120 24.73 -22.46 13.94
N GLU A 121 25.77 -23.05 13.34
CA GLU A 121 26.77 -23.80 14.12
C GLU A 121 28.17 -23.36 13.65
N VAL A 122 28.68 -22.28 14.24
CA VAL A 122 30.11 -22.01 14.19
C VAL A 122 30.73 -22.73 15.40
N GLU A 123 31.29 -23.92 15.16
CA GLU A 123 32.09 -24.62 16.17
C GLU A 123 33.30 -23.74 16.55
N VAL A 124 33.27 -23.19 17.77
CA VAL A 124 34.44 -22.57 18.38
C VAL A 124 35.39 -23.69 18.82
N LYS A 125 36.43 -23.96 18.02
CA LYS A 125 37.52 -24.85 18.44
C LYS A 125 38.27 -24.22 19.62
N LYS A 126 38.28 -24.92 20.75
CA LYS A 126 39.17 -24.65 21.90
C LYS A 126 40.61 -24.99 21.56
#